data_AF-A0A0Q8RFR6-F1
#
_entry.id   AF-A0A0Q8RFR6-F1
#
_cell.length_a   1.000
_cell.length_b   1.000
_cell.length_c   1.000
_cell.angle_alpha   90.00
_cell.angle_beta   90.00
_cell.angle_gamma   90.00
#
_symmetry.space_group_name_H-M   'P 1'
#
loop_
_entity.id
_entity.type
_entity.pdbx_description
1 polymer ?
#
loop_
_entity_poly.entity_id
_entity_poly.type
_entity_poly.pdbx_seq_one_letter_code
_entity_poly.pdbx_strand_id
1 'polypeptide(L)'
;MTAPRRQSGVGMLELLAALAVGAVLLLGLTGMSDNSLDELRGQQAAYYQAQVVHAAERYMQAHHDEIKAATPTAAAVLAVSLEQLRAGHFLPAGFTDLNAYQQGTCVLVRQPDATAAPGKFDALVVTSGGKPIGDKDLAAVALHAGTGSGFISVREPAFARGASWRMDTTPYRGIACAGGAAPVLQGTAADAGHLASNLFYDGAGQLAADFLYRGAVPGKPELNRMNTAMRFGGAALVATGDSCLNANGVAEPGLAMDAGTRTLLSCDTTGHWNLASSWKAPVEAWGDLPLAGSVRGDVRMVMNLSRAFTFDGAVWAPLALDKDGNLDAPGEVKARNVRALQAIESEGTIHAVADIASERDLRAGRDLDVQRDANVVRSVLARRIEASSWMAAPSINLTSVKAAAGACHYWEWSDLEGRSVLKFPAGTVVMDADMRPLICGQDHTFRYANGNYTPN
;
A
#
# COMPACT_ATOMS: atom_id res chain seq x y z
N MET A 1 -7.36 -78.41 62.97
CA MET A 1 -7.84 -77.81 64.24
C MET A 1 -7.15 -76.47 64.40
N THR A 2 -7.92 -75.38 64.47
CA THR A 2 -7.46 -73.99 64.54
C THR A 2 -6.80 -73.68 65.89
N ALA A 3 -5.59 -73.14 65.88
CA ALA A 3 -4.83 -72.74 67.07
C ALA A 3 -5.33 -71.40 67.66
N PRO A 4 -5.25 -71.19 68.99
CA PRO A 4 -5.80 -70.01 69.65
C PRO A 4 -4.88 -68.78 69.48
N ARG A 5 -5.48 -67.61 69.29
CA ARG A 5 -4.78 -66.31 69.32
C ARG A 5 -4.46 -65.92 70.76
N ARG A 6 -3.18 -65.66 71.04
CA ARG A 6 -2.71 -64.97 72.25
C ARG A 6 -2.90 -63.47 72.08
N GLN A 7 -3.57 -62.85 73.04
CA GLN A 7 -3.69 -61.40 73.17
C GLN A 7 -2.55 -60.93 74.10
N SER A 8 -1.56 -60.22 73.56
CA SER A 8 -0.49 -59.58 74.33
C SER A 8 -0.96 -58.18 74.75
N GLY A 9 -1.11 -57.97 76.07
CA GLY A 9 -1.37 -56.65 76.63
C GLY A 9 -0.17 -55.73 76.41
N VAL A 10 -0.44 -54.51 75.92
CA VAL A 10 0.54 -53.45 75.69
C VAL A 10 1.11 -53.02 77.05
N GLY A 11 2.43 -53.11 77.19
CA GLY A 11 3.12 -52.73 78.42
C GLY A 11 3.21 -51.21 78.58
N MET A 12 3.14 -50.72 79.81
CA MET A 12 3.25 -49.29 80.15
C MET A 12 4.53 -48.61 79.61
N LEU A 13 5.60 -49.40 79.38
CA LEU A 13 6.85 -48.96 78.75
C LEU A 13 6.72 -48.67 77.24
N GLU A 14 5.91 -49.44 76.50
CA GLU A 14 5.65 -49.17 75.08
C GLU A 14 4.83 -47.89 74.89
N LEU A 15 3.90 -47.63 75.81
CA LEU A 15 3.13 -46.38 75.85
C LEU A 15 4.03 -45.16 76.09
N LEU A 16 5.01 -45.24 77.00
CA LEU A 16 5.96 -44.15 77.25
C LEU A 16 6.93 -43.95 76.08
N ALA A 17 7.43 -45.03 75.47
CA ALA A 17 8.29 -44.95 74.28
C ALA A 17 7.55 -44.35 73.08
N ALA A 18 6.29 -44.74 72.85
CA ALA A 18 5.45 -44.18 71.80
C ALA A 18 5.15 -42.70 72.04
N LEU A 19 4.96 -42.27 73.30
CA LEU A 19 4.76 -40.86 73.66
C LEU A 19 6.04 -40.03 73.46
N ALA A 20 7.21 -40.57 73.79
CA ALA A 20 8.49 -39.90 73.55
C ALA A 20 8.78 -39.73 72.04
N VAL A 21 8.54 -40.77 71.24
CA VAL A 21 8.65 -40.70 69.78
C VAL A 21 7.60 -39.74 69.20
N GLY A 22 6.37 -39.77 69.72
CA GLY A 22 5.31 -38.84 69.34
C GLY A 22 5.67 -37.39 69.65
N ALA A 23 6.30 -37.11 70.79
CA ALA A 23 6.77 -35.77 71.15
C ALA A 23 7.90 -35.29 70.23
N VAL A 24 8.87 -36.14 69.90
CA VAL A 24 9.94 -35.81 68.93
C VAL A 24 9.37 -35.56 67.53
N LEU A 25 8.39 -36.36 67.09
CA LEU A 25 7.71 -36.15 65.81
C LEU A 25 6.89 -34.85 65.79
N LEU A 26 6.20 -34.51 66.88
CA LEU A 26 5.46 -33.23 67.02
C LEU A 26 6.41 -32.03 67.02
N LEU A 27 7.57 -32.13 67.67
CA LEU A 27 8.62 -31.10 67.60
C LEU A 27 9.23 -30.99 66.19
N GLY A 28 9.38 -32.11 65.48
CA GLY A 28 9.81 -32.11 64.07
C GLY A 28 8.78 -31.49 63.12
N LEU A 29 7.49 -31.75 63.33
CA LEU A 29 6.39 -31.20 62.52
C LEU A 29 6.16 -29.71 62.75
N THR A 30 6.36 -29.22 63.97
CA THR A 30 6.30 -27.78 64.29
C THR A 30 7.45 -27.03 63.61
N GLY A 31 8.68 -27.56 63.71
CA GLY A 31 9.84 -26.98 62.99
C GLY A 31 9.71 -27.01 61.46
N MET A 32 9.08 -28.04 60.89
CA MET A 32 8.82 -28.11 59.44
C MET A 32 7.71 -27.14 59.00
N SER A 33 6.71 -26.92 59.85
CA SER A 33 5.64 -25.95 59.62
C SER A 33 6.16 -24.51 59.68
N ASP A 34 7.02 -24.21 60.66
CA ASP A 34 7.63 -22.88 60.80
C ASP A 34 8.59 -22.57 59.65
N ASN A 35 9.43 -23.53 59.24
CA ASN A 35 10.30 -23.39 58.07
C ASN A 35 9.48 -23.20 56.78
N SER A 36 8.37 -23.93 56.60
CA SER A 36 7.51 -23.77 55.42
C SER A 36 6.84 -22.39 55.38
N LEU A 37 6.42 -21.85 56.54
CA LEU A 37 5.87 -20.50 56.62
C LEU A 37 6.93 -19.42 56.32
N ASP A 38 8.16 -19.61 56.79
CA ASP A 38 9.26 -18.69 56.50
C ASP A 38 9.73 -18.77 55.04
N GLU A 39 9.71 -19.96 54.42
CA GLU A 39 9.92 -20.12 52.98
C GLU A 39 8.83 -19.41 52.16
N LEU A 40 7.56 -19.55 52.54
CA LEU A 40 6.45 -18.86 51.87
C LEU A 40 6.56 -17.33 52.02
N ARG A 41 6.95 -16.83 53.20
CA ARG A 41 7.25 -15.39 53.40
C ARG A 41 8.40 -14.93 52.52
N GLY A 42 9.47 -15.74 52.44
CA GLY A 42 10.58 -15.54 51.53
C GLY A 42 10.12 -15.40 50.09
N GLN A 43 9.39 -16.38 49.58
CA GLN A 43 8.86 -16.37 48.21
C GLN A 43 7.96 -15.15 47.95
N GLN A 44 7.09 -14.78 48.89
CA GLN A 44 6.26 -13.58 48.76
C GLN A 44 7.11 -12.30 48.66
N ALA A 45 8.15 -12.16 49.49
CA ALA A 45 9.07 -11.03 49.41
C ALA A 45 9.85 -11.00 48.09
N ALA A 46 10.19 -12.17 47.55
CA ALA A 46 10.86 -12.29 46.26
C ALA A 46 9.95 -11.90 45.08
N TYR A 47 8.70 -12.39 45.06
CA TYR A 47 7.71 -11.99 44.05
C TYR A 47 7.37 -10.50 44.13
N TYR A 48 7.26 -9.97 45.35
CA TYR A 48 7.11 -8.54 45.58
C TYR A 48 8.26 -7.75 44.93
N GLN A 49 9.51 -8.14 45.21
CA GLN A 49 10.70 -7.52 44.63
C GLN A 49 10.69 -7.60 43.08
N ALA A 50 10.35 -8.75 42.51
CA ALA A 50 10.27 -8.94 41.06
C ALA A 50 9.24 -8.00 40.40
N GLN A 51 8.07 -7.81 41.03
CA GLN A 51 7.04 -6.89 40.53
C GLN A 51 7.50 -5.43 40.55
N VAL A 52 8.23 -5.02 41.60
CA VAL A 52 8.80 -3.67 41.67
C VAL A 52 9.91 -3.48 40.65
N VAL A 53 10.78 -4.48 40.44
CA VAL A 53 11.82 -4.46 39.39
C VAL A 53 11.18 -4.27 38.02
N HIS A 54 10.16 -5.05 37.67
CA HIS A 54 9.50 -4.94 36.37
C HIS A 54 8.74 -3.60 36.20
N ALA A 55 8.24 -3.02 37.29
CA ALA A 55 7.67 -1.67 37.27
C ALA A 55 8.75 -0.60 37.09
N ALA A 56 9.91 -0.75 37.74
CA ALA A 56 11.06 0.14 37.61
C ALA A 56 11.61 0.15 36.18
N GLU A 57 11.73 -1.01 35.53
CA GLU A 57 12.13 -1.11 34.11
C GLU A 57 11.21 -0.29 33.21
N ARG A 58 9.89 -0.47 33.34
CA ARG A 58 8.91 0.27 32.54
C ARG A 58 8.88 1.77 32.87
N TYR A 59 9.04 2.14 34.14
CA TYR A 59 9.16 3.54 34.55
C TYR A 59 10.39 4.19 33.90
N MET A 60 11.55 3.51 33.95
CA MET A 60 12.78 4.02 33.34
C MET A 60 12.69 4.16 31.82
N GLN A 61 11.97 3.24 31.16
CA GLN A 61 11.67 3.36 29.73
C GLN A 61 10.77 4.55 29.42
N ALA A 62 9.69 4.74 30.19
CA ALA A 62 8.71 5.79 29.95
C ALA A 62 9.23 7.20 30.29
N HIS A 63 10.07 7.32 31.32
CA HIS A 63 10.60 8.58 31.84
C HIS A 63 12.09 8.77 31.54
N HIS A 64 12.59 8.14 30.47
CA HIS A 64 14.01 8.15 30.11
C HIS A 64 14.64 9.55 30.13
N ASP A 65 14.03 10.51 29.44
CA ASP A 65 14.59 11.86 29.30
C ASP A 65 14.52 12.66 30.60
N GLU A 66 13.48 12.45 31.41
CA GLU A 66 13.36 13.06 32.74
C GLU A 66 14.43 12.53 33.70
N ILE A 67 14.66 11.22 33.70
CA ILE A 67 15.69 10.57 34.52
C ILE A 67 17.08 11.04 34.09
N LYS A 68 17.33 11.12 32.78
CA LYS A 68 18.57 11.66 32.22
C LYS A 68 18.82 13.09 32.67
N ALA A 69 17.79 13.93 32.67
CA ALA A 69 17.88 15.31 33.14
C ALA A 69 18.10 15.39 34.67
N ALA A 70 17.49 14.48 35.44
CA ALA A 70 17.61 14.42 36.89
C ALA A 70 18.92 13.78 37.40
N THR A 71 19.66 13.08 36.53
CA THR A 71 20.95 12.43 36.85
C THR A 71 22.11 12.97 36.00
N PRO A 72 22.38 14.30 36.00
CA PRO A 72 23.33 14.92 35.07
C PRO A 72 24.80 14.59 35.35
N THR A 73 25.11 13.97 36.49
CA THR A 73 26.46 13.57 36.91
C THR A 73 26.42 12.19 37.55
N ALA A 74 27.57 11.49 37.60
CA ALA A 74 27.68 10.16 38.20
C ALA A 74 27.37 10.10 39.72
N ALA A 75 27.38 11.26 40.40
CA ALA A 75 27.05 11.40 41.81
C ALA A 75 25.56 11.73 42.05
N ALA A 76 24.83 12.14 41.02
CA ALA A 76 23.40 12.42 41.12
C ALA A 76 22.61 11.10 41.04
N VAL A 77 21.87 10.79 42.09
CA VAL A 77 21.00 9.61 42.18
C VAL A 77 19.56 10.08 42.31
N LEU A 78 18.72 9.63 41.39
CA LEU A 78 17.28 9.82 41.47
C LEU A 78 16.66 8.67 42.27
N ALA A 79 15.94 9.00 43.33
CA ALA A 79 15.09 8.04 44.02
C ALA A 79 13.68 8.03 43.41
N VAL A 80 13.19 6.85 43.05
CA VAL A 80 11.82 6.63 42.57
C VAL A 80 11.09 5.77 43.60
N SER A 81 10.01 6.31 44.13
CA SER A 81 9.16 5.69 45.15
C SER A 81 8.11 4.76 44.57
N LEU A 82 7.58 3.87 45.41
CA LEU A 82 6.41 3.05 45.05
C LEU A 82 5.18 3.89 44.72
N GLU A 83 5.03 5.06 45.32
CA GLU A 83 3.96 6.01 44.97
C GLU A 83 4.09 6.51 43.54
N GLN A 84 5.31 6.91 43.11
CA GLN A 84 5.55 7.30 41.72
C GLN A 84 5.28 6.16 40.74
N LEU A 85 5.68 4.92 41.09
CA LEU A 85 5.38 3.75 40.27
C LEU A 85 3.87 3.46 40.18
N ARG A 86 3.09 3.69 41.24
CA ARG A 86 1.63 3.56 41.23
C ARG A 86 0.95 4.70 40.44
N ALA A 87 1.38 5.94 40.65
CA ALA A 87 0.84 7.12 39.98
C ALA A 87 1.06 7.05 38.46
N GLY A 88 2.20 6.51 38.02
CA GLY A 88 2.49 6.23 36.62
C GLY A 88 1.84 4.95 36.06
N HIS A 89 0.99 4.26 36.82
CA HIS A 89 0.35 2.99 36.46
C HIS A 89 1.33 1.84 36.12
N PHE A 90 2.57 1.92 36.60
CA PHE A 90 3.53 0.82 36.51
C PHE A 90 3.28 -0.24 37.58
N LEU A 91 2.73 0.15 38.73
CA LEU A 91 2.19 -0.76 39.74
C LEU A 91 0.66 -0.59 39.89
N PRO A 92 -0.08 -1.65 40.26
CA PRO A 92 -1.50 -1.54 40.59
C PRO A 92 -1.73 -0.57 41.76
N ALA A 93 -2.86 0.15 41.76
CA ALA A 93 -3.20 1.10 42.82
C ALA A 93 -3.21 0.47 44.23
N GLY A 94 -3.59 -0.81 44.34
CA GLY A 94 -3.62 -1.57 45.60
C GLY A 94 -2.30 -2.27 45.96
N PHE A 95 -1.19 -2.01 45.25
CA PHE A 95 0.10 -2.61 45.58
C PHE A 95 0.59 -2.12 46.95
N THR A 96 1.05 -3.05 47.79
CA THR A 96 1.41 -2.78 49.19
C THR A 96 2.74 -2.03 49.30
N ASP A 97 2.85 -1.14 50.30
CA ASP A 97 4.08 -0.36 50.50
C ASP A 97 5.21 -1.18 51.14
N LEU A 98 4.86 -2.30 51.78
CA LEU A 98 5.79 -3.17 52.48
C LEU A 98 5.70 -4.61 51.97
N ASN A 99 6.82 -5.31 52.02
CA ASN A 99 6.89 -6.75 51.73
C ASN A 99 6.50 -7.62 52.96
N ALA A 100 6.58 -8.94 52.83
CA ALA A 100 6.26 -9.89 53.89
C ALA A 100 7.12 -9.76 55.17
N TYR A 101 8.29 -9.12 55.07
CA TYR A 101 9.19 -8.83 56.19
C TYR A 101 9.03 -7.39 56.73
N GLN A 102 7.98 -6.68 56.32
CA GLN A 102 7.72 -5.27 56.67
C GLN A 102 8.83 -4.32 56.19
N GLN A 103 9.55 -4.69 55.14
CA GLN A 103 10.58 -3.85 54.52
C GLN A 103 9.94 -3.02 53.39
N GLY A 104 10.27 -1.73 53.32
CA GLY A 104 9.86 -0.85 52.23
C GLY A 104 10.87 -0.87 51.08
N THR A 105 10.45 -0.48 49.88
CA THR A 105 11.29 -0.54 48.68
C THR A 105 11.48 0.82 48.02
N CYS A 106 12.69 1.08 47.52
CA CYS A 106 13.01 2.23 46.69
C CYS A 106 13.80 1.81 45.46
N VAL A 107 13.58 2.51 44.35
CA VAL A 107 14.40 2.39 43.14
C VAL A 107 15.38 3.55 43.12
N LEU A 108 16.66 3.27 43.07
CA LEU A 108 17.72 4.28 43.03
C LEU A 108 18.37 4.23 41.66
N VAL A 109 18.21 5.29 40.87
CA VAL A 109 18.68 5.36 39.47
C VAL A 109 19.80 6.37 39.37
N ARG A 110 20.88 6.02 38.69
CA ARG A 110 21.98 6.95 38.39
C ARG A 110 22.51 6.75 36.98
N GLN A 111 23.30 7.70 36.52
CA GLN A 111 23.99 7.65 35.24
C GLN A 111 25.50 7.54 35.48
N PRO A 112 26.10 6.34 35.41
CA PRO A 112 27.50 6.11 35.83
C PRO A 112 28.51 6.93 35.05
N ASP A 113 28.27 7.12 33.75
CA ASP A 113 29.10 7.95 32.88
C ASP A 113 28.21 8.89 32.06
N ALA A 114 27.88 10.04 32.66
CA ALA A 114 26.98 10.98 32.04
C ALA A 114 27.53 11.65 30.76
N THR A 115 28.85 11.59 30.57
CA THR A 115 29.54 12.27 29.47
C THR A 115 29.77 11.33 28.30
N ALA A 116 30.33 10.14 28.52
CA ALA A 116 30.64 9.20 27.45
C ALA A 116 29.47 8.26 27.10
N ALA A 117 28.53 8.04 28.03
CA ALA A 117 27.37 7.16 27.82
C ALA A 117 26.05 7.84 28.25
N PRO A 118 25.66 8.95 27.61
CA PRO A 118 24.47 9.71 28.00
C PRO A 118 23.17 8.91 27.86
N GLY A 119 22.38 8.80 28.93
CA GLY A 119 21.12 8.03 28.94
C GLY A 119 21.26 6.54 29.23
N LYS A 120 22.47 6.08 29.61
CA LYS A 120 22.67 4.73 30.17
C LYS A 120 22.60 4.78 31.69
N PHE A 121 21.72 4.00 32.29
CA PHE A 121 21.47 4.04 33.72
C PHE A 121 21.86 2.73 34.40
N ASP A 122 22.43 2.87 35.60
CA ASP A 122 22.43 1.80 36.59
C ASP A 122 21.29 2.09 37.56
N ALA A 123 20.43 1.11 37.80
CA ALA A 123 19.36 1.22 38.77
C ALA A 123 19.42 0.09 39.80
N LEU A 124 19.25 0.45 41.06
CA LEU A 124 19.26 -0.49 42.17
C LEU A 124 17.91 -0.41 42.91
N VAL A 125 17.14 -1.49 42.85
CA VAL A 125 15.89 -1.64 43.60
C VAL A 125 16.21 -2.31 44.93
N VAL A 126 16.07 -1.58 46.03
CA VAL A 126 16.51 -2.03 47.37
C VAL A 126 15.38 -2.00 48.36
N THR A 127 15.31 -3.03 49.21
CA THR A 127 14.46 -3.02 50.41
C THR A 127 15.21 -2.42 51.60
N SER A 128 14.49 -1.80 52.53
CA SER A 128 15.04 -1.20 53.76
C SER A 128 14.01 -1.20 54.90
N GLY A 129 14.50 -1.13 56.14
CA GLY A 129 13.66 -1.15 57.34
C GLY A 129 13.02 -2.51 57.59
N GLY A 130 12.06 -2.59 58.51
CA GLY A 130 11.38 -3.85 58.83
C GLY A 130 12.28 -4.90 59.48
N LYS A 131 11.89 -6.18 59.35
CA LYS A 131 12.64 -7.32 59.89
C LYS A 131 13.69 -7.78 58.88
N PRO A 132 14.99 -7.92 59.25
CA PRO A 132 15.99 -8.47 58.35
C PRO A 132 15.69 -9.95 58.05
N ILE A 133 15.86 -10.35 56.79
CA ILE A 133 15.82 -11.76 56.38
C ILE A 133 17.08 -12.44 56.93
N GLY A 134 16.93 -13.65 57.47
CA GLY A 134 18.05 -14.40 58.05
C GLY A 134 19.15 -14.69 57.01
N ASP A 135 20.42 -14.57 57.41
CA ASP A 135 21.59 -14.73 56.52
C ASP A 135 21.60 -16.09 55.79
N LYS A 136 21.03 -17.12 56.42
CA LYS A 136 20.90 -18.47 55.85
C LYS A 136 19.95 -18.51 54.64
N ASP A 137 18.86 -17.75 54.68
CA ASP A 137 17.76 -17.84 53.72
C ASP A 137 17.78 -16.69 52.71
N LEU A 138 18.44 -15.58 53.04
CA LEU A 138 18.49 -14.34 52.26
C LEU A 138 18.90 -14.58 50.79
N ALA A 139 19.94 -15.40 50.56
CA ALA A 139 20.38 -15.71 49.21
C ALA A 139 19.34 -16.51 48.41
N ALA A 140 18.68 -17.48 49.06
CA ALA A 140 17.63 -18.29 48.45
C ALA A 140 16.39 -17.42 48.12
N VAL A 141 15.99 -16.55 49.04
CA VAL A 141 14.89 -15.59 48.83
C VAL A 141 15.21 -14.66 47.66
N ALA A 142 16.41 -14.08 47.61
CA ALA A 142 16.81 -13.21 46.51
C ALA A 142 16.76 -13.90 45.15
N LEU A 143 17.22 -15.15 45.04
CA LEU A 143 17.20 -15.91 43.78
C LEU A 143 15.79 -16.08 43.20
N HIS A 144 14.76 -16.14 44.04
CA HIS A 144 13.37 -16.22 43.58
C HIS A 144 12.83 -14.93 42.96
N ALA A 145 13.52 -13.79 43.10
CA ALA A 145 13.10 -12.51 42.54
C ALA A 145 13.46 -12.32 41.05
N GLY A 146 14.10 -13.31 40.42
CA GLY A 146 14.35 -13.33 38.97
C GLY A 146 15.67 -12.68 38.54
N THR A 147 15.72 -12.18 37.30
CA THR A 147 16.94 -11.61 36.70
C THR A 147 17.40 -10.35 37.42
N GLY A 148 18.72 -10.20 37.60
CA GLY A 148 19.29 -9.06 38.32
C GLY A 148 19.07 -9.10 39.83
N SER A 149 18.40 -10.12 40.37
CA SER A 149 18.16 -10.22 41.81
C SER A 149 19.43 -10.41 42.63
N GLY A 150 19.33 -10.04 43.89
CA GLY A 150 20.44 -10.03 44.82
C GLY A 150 20.02 -9.57 46.22
N PHE A 151 21.02 -9.36 47.06
CA PHE A 151 20.84 -9.06 48.48
C PHE A 151 22.06 -8.34 49.07
N ILE A 152 21.88 -7.79 50.26
CA ILE A 152 22.94 -7.22 51.10
C ILE A 152 23.14 -8.12 52.32
N SER A 153 24.32 -8.72 52.43
CA SER A 153 24.62 -9.70 53.48
C SER A 153 25.14 -9.05 54.76
N VAL A 154 24.94 -9.73 55.90
CA VAL A 154 25.46 -9.28 57.20
C VAL A 154 26.98 -9.17 57.21
N ARG A 155 27.67 -10.02 56.44
CA ARG A 155 29.13 -10.05 56.38
C ARG A 155 29.72 -8.89 55.58
N GLU A 156 28.94 -8.32 54.65
CA GLU A 156 29.41 -7.34 53.68
C GLU A 156 28.33 -6.26 53.44
N PRO A 157 27.93 -5.48 54.46
CA PRO A 157 26.86 -4.50 54.35
C PRO A 157 27.15 -3.36 53.37
N ALA A 158 28.41 -3.16 53.01
CA ALA A 158 28.84 -2.16 52.03
C ALA A 158 28.56 -2.56 50.57
N PHE A 159 28.17 -3.81 50.30
CA PHE A 159 28.01 -4.34 48.95
C PHE A 159 26.65 -5.00 48.76
N ALA A 160 26.04 -4.75 47.60
CA ALA A 160 24.93 -5.54 47.10
C ALA A 160 25.47 -6.59 46.12
N ARG A 161 24.89 -7.80 46.13
CA ARG A 161 25.33 -8.88 45.25
C ARG A 161 24.18 -9.77 44.81
N GLY A 162 24.28 -10.25 43.58
CA GLY A 162 23.47 -11.33 43.03
C GLY A 162 24.32 -12.51 42.58
N ALA A 163 23.71 -13.45 41.86
CA ALA A 163 24.40 -14.64 41.36
C ALA A 163 25.54 -14.31 40.36
N SER A 164 25.37 -13.24 39.58
CA SER A 164 26.28 -12.87 38.48
C SER A 164 26.83 -11.45 38.58
N TRP A 165 26.53 -10.73 39.66
CA TRP A 165 26.94 -9.34 39.83
C TRP A 165 27.24 -9.03 41.29
N ARG A 166 28.11 -8.05 41.49
CA ARG A 166 28.40 -7.45 42.79
C ARG A 166 28.69 -5.98 42.56
N MET A 167 28.18 -5.12 43.42
CA MET A 167 28.41 -3.67 43.34
C MET A 167 28.70 -3.09 44.72
N ASP A 168 29.56 -2.08 44.75
CA ASP A 168 29.68 -1.19 45.90
C ASP A 168 28.44 -0.30 45.97
N THR A 169 27.77 -0.27 47.13
CA THR A 169 26.58 0.56 47.33
C THR A 169 26.91 2.03 47.57
N THR A 170 28.18 2.38 47.79
CA THR A 170 28.63 3.75 48.09
C THR A 170 27.99 4.83 47.20
N PRO A 171 27.87 4.67 45.87
CA PRO A 171 27.24 5.68 45.02
C PRO A 171 25.75 5.92 45.29
N TYR A 172 25.07 5.02 46.01
CA TYR A 172 23.62 5.03 46.27
C TYR A 172 23.27 5.39 47.73
N ARG A 173 24.27 5.64 48.58
CA ARG A 173 24.07 5.90 50.01
C ARG A 173 23.60 7.32 50.29
N GLY A 174 22.94 7.50 51.44
CA GLY A 174 22.49 8.83 51.90
C GLY A 174 21.26 9.36 51.16
N ILE A 175 20.69 8.58 50.24
CA ILE A 175 19.49 8.92 49.48
C ILE A 175 18.26 8.38 50.20
N ALA A 176 17.33 9.26 50.54
CA ALA A 176 16.01 8.88 51.05
C ALA A 176 15.05 8.67 49.87
N CYS A 177 14.14 7.70 50.00
CA CYS A 177 13.03 7.59 49.05
C CYS A 177 12.01 8.70 49.30
N ALA A 178 11.24 9.08 48.27
CA ALA A 178 10.17 10.07 48.46
C ALA A 178 9.19 9.59 49.55
N GLY A 179 8.95 10.44 50.56
CA GLY A 179 8.12 10.11 51.73
C GLY A 179 8.85 9.43 52.89
N GLY A 180 10.12 9.05 52.74
CA GLY A 180 10.94 8.45 53.80
C GLY A 180 11.79 9.47 54.55
N ALA A 181 11.85 9.38 55.89
CA ALA A 181 12.67 10.26 56.72
C ALA A 181 14.16 9.85 56.82
N ALA A 182 14.49 8.61 56.44
CA ALA A 182 15.84 8.06 56.54
C ALA A 182 16.38 7.59 55.18
N PRO A 183 17.71 7.60 54.97
CA PRO A 183 18.33 7.02 53.79
C PRO A 183 18.02 5.53 53.66
N VAL A 184 17.78 5.08 52.43
CA VAL A 184 17.47 3.69 52.10
C VAL A 184 18.71 2.80 52.23
N LEU A 185 19.90 3.35 51.94
CA LEU A 185 21.19 2.69 52.09
C LEU A 185 22.16 3.58 52.87
N GLN A 186 22.90 2.98 53.79
CA GLN A 186 23.89 3.64 54.64
C GLN A 186 25.27 2.97 54.58
N GLY A 187 25.36 1.75 54.05
CA GLY A 187 26.56 0.92 54.07
C GLY A 187 26.90 0.33 55.43
N THR A 188 25.93 0.28 56.34
CA THR A 188 26.11 -0.21 57.72
C THR A 188 25.35 -1.52 57.93
N ALA A 189 25.51 -2.14 59.11
CA ALA A 189 24.78 -3.35 59.46
C ALA A 189 23.25 -3.23 59.36
N ALA A 190 22.69 -2.01 59.31
CA ALA A 190 21.26 -1.76 59.08
C ALA A 190 20.80 -2.16 57.68
N ASP A 191 21.69 -2.13 56.67
CA ASP A 191 21.35 -2.51 55.30
C ASP A 191 21.34 -4.04 55.11
N ALA A 192 21.92 -4.80 56.04
CA ALA A 192 22.00 -6.25 55.93
C ALA A 192 20.63 -6.93 56.10
N GLY A 193 20.43 -8.07 55.43
CA GLY A 193 19.16 -8.80 55.50
C GLY A 193 18.07 -8.26 54.57
N HIS A 194 18.47 -7.47 53.57
CA HIS A 194 17.58 -6.84 52.60
C HIS A 194 17.84 -7.33 51.17
N LEU A 195 16.81 -7.28 50.35
CA LEU A 195 16.87 -7.62 48.94
C LEU A 195 17.37 -6.42 48.14
N ALA A 196 18.15 -6.69 47.11
CA ALA A 196 18.69 -5.69 46.21
C ALA A 196 18.70 -6.25 44.79
N SER A 197 17.98 -5.64 43.86
CA SER A 197 17.96 -6.05 42.46
C SER A 197 18.61 -4.99 41.60
N ASN A 198 19.60 -5.39 40.80
CA ASN A 198 20.29 -4.50 39.90
C ASN A 198 19.68 -4.57 38.49
N LEU A 199 19.43 -3.40 37.91
CA LEU A 199 18.91 -3.21 36.56
C LEU A 199 19.94 -2.41 35.79
N PHE A 200 20.49 -3.01 34.74
CA PHE A 200 21.33 -2.31 33.77
C PHE A 200 20.44 -1.86 32.61
N TYR A 201 20.39 -0.55 32.38
CA TYR A 201 19.59 0.04 31.32
C TYR A 201 20.51 0.74 30.32
N ASP A 202 20.64 0.16 29.12
CA ASP A 202 21.56 0.66 28.08
C ASP A 202 20.97 1.76 27.19
N GLY A 203 19.76 2.24 27.47
CA GLY A 203 19.10 3.34 26.75
C GLY A 203 17.69 2.99 26.27
N ALA A 204 16.98 4.00 25.74
CA ALA A 204 15.59 3.93 25.26
C ALA A 204 15.29 2.96 24.08
N GLY A 205 16.23 2.09 23.72
CA GLY A 205 16.14 1.17 22.57
C GLY A 205 16.74 -0.21 22.79
N GLN A 206 16.92 -0.66 24.04
CA GLN A 206 17.55 -1.96 24.34
C GLN A 206 16.69 -3.19 23.94
N LEU A 207 15.42 -2.97 23.57
CA LEU A 207 14.71 -3.87 22.66
C LEU A 207 14.98 -3.34 21.25
N ALA A 208 15.86 -4.00 20.50
CA ALA A 208 16.14 -3.65 19.11
C ALA A 208 14.82 -3.40 18.36
N ALA A 209 14.66 -2.17 17.90
CA ALA A 209 13.47 -1.60 17.28
C ALA A 209 13.26 -2.10 15.83
N ASP A 210 13.48 -3.40 15.59
CA ASP A 210 13.33 -4.02 14.27
C ASP A 210 11.98 -4.75 14.13
N PHE A 211 11.00 -4.47 15.00
CA PHE A 211 9.65 -4.97 14.80
C PHE A 211 8.74 -3.86 14.25
N LEU A 212 8.37 -4.01 13.00
CA LEU A 212 7.13 -3.42 12.52
C LEU A 212 5.99 -4.34 12.99
N TYR A 213 5.29 -3.93 14.04
CA TYR A 213 4.13 -4.68 14.55
C TYR A 213 3.01 -4.68 13.50
N ARG A 214 2.67 -5.85 12.96
CA ARG A 214 1.68 -6.03 11.87
C ARG A 214 0.48 -6.89 12.26
N GLY A 215 0.29 -7.12 13.56
CA GLY A 215 -0.89 -7.82 14.07
C GLY A 215 -2.07 -6.85 14.22
N ALA A 216 -3.23 -7.20 13.68
CA ALA A 216 -4.43 -6.40 13.92
C ALA A 216 -4.81 -6.46 15.40
N VAL A 217 -4.93 -5.32 16.05
CA VAL A 217 -5.46 -5.20 17.42
C VAL A 217 -6.95 -4.83 17.34
N PRO A 218 -7.89 -5.74 17.65
CA PRO A 218 -9.32 -5.44 17.62
C PRO A 218 -9.67 -4.29 18.57
N GLY A 219 -10.54 -3.37 18.12
CA GLY A 219 -10.98 -2.22 18.92
C GLY A 219 -9.95 -1.10 19.10
N LYS A 220 -8.76 -1.23 18.49
CA LYS A 220 -7.65 -0.26 18.58
C LYS A 220 -7.12 0.12 17.19
N PRO A 221 -7.91 0.84 16.36
CA PRO A 221 -7.52 1.20 14.99
C PRO A 221 -6.25 2.05 14.93
N GLU A 222 -5.95 2.82 15.97
CA GLU A 222 -4.73 3.62 16.11
C GLU A 222 -3.45 2.77 16.13
N LEU A 223 -3.53 1.53 16.62
CA LEU A 223 -2.40 0.58 16.63
C LEU A 223 -2.25 -0.16 15.30
N ASN A 224 -3.23 -0.06 14.42
CA ASN A 224 -3.25 -0.69 13.09
C ASN A 224 -2.94 0.32 11.96
N ARG A 225 -2.48 1.52 12.31
CA ARG A 225 -2.19 2.62 11.37
C ARG A 225 -0.81 3.20 11.64
N MET A 226 -0.15 3.66 10.58
CA MET A 226 1.03 4.50 10.70
C MET A 226 0.60 5.94 11.01
N ASN A 227 0.95 6.44 12.20
CA ASN A 227 0.73 7.84 12.57
C ASN A 227 1.96 8.73 12.29
N THR A 228 3.04 8.14 11.79
CA THR A 228 4.27 8.83 11.38
C THR A 228 4.68 8.36 9.99
N ALA A 229 5.34 9.22 9.22
CA ALA A 229 5.86 8.84 7.91
C ALA A 229 6.90 7.71 8.03
N MET A 230 6.81 6.69 7.17
CA MET A 230 7.84 5.66 7.05
C MET A 230 9.01 6.26 6.27
N ARG A 231 10.19 6.32 6.90
CA ARG A 231 11.43 6.78 6.26
C ARG A 231 12.24 5.59 5.80
N PHE A 232 12.61 5.57 4.53
CA PHE A 232 13.46 4.54 3.94
C PHE A 232 14.93 4.96 4.01
N GLY A 233 15.81 4.00 4.29
CA GLY A 233 17.25 4.20 4.36
C GLY A 233 18.00 2.90 4.02
N GLY A 234 19.32 3.01 3.83
CA GLY A 234 20.18 1.86 3.53
C GLY A 234 19.71 1.10 2.29
N ALA A 235 19.55 -0.22 2.42
CA ALA A 235 19.18 -1.12 1.32
C ALA A 235 17.78 -0.88 0.72
N ALA A 236 16.94 -0.06 1.36
CA ALA A 236 15.66 0.35 0.80
C ALA A 236 15.75 1.57 -0.12
N LEU A 237 16.96 2.14 -0.30
CA LEU A 237 17.27 3.12 -1.33
C LEU A 237 18.01 2.40 -2.46
N VAL A 238 17.34 2.24 -3.60
CA VAL A 238 17.82 1.43 -4.74
C VAL A 238 17.74 2.26 -6.03
N ALA A 239 18.31 1.78 -7.13
CA ALA A 239 18.05 2.34 -8.45
C ALA A 239 16.99 1.52 -9.18
N THR A 240 16.23 2.19 -10.04
CA THR A 240 15.33 1.50 -10.98
C THR A 240 16.12 0.53 -11.86
N GLY A 241 15.67 -0.71 -11.96
CA GLY A 241 16.32 -1.81 -12.69
C GLY A 241 17.28 -2.66 -11.85
N ASP A 242 17.65 -2.22 -10.64
CA ASP A 242 18.47 -3.03 -9.74
C ASP A 242 17.75 -4.34 -9.38
N SER A 243 18.53 -5.38 -9.09
CA SER A 243 17.95 -6.65 -8.65
C SER A 243 17.26 -6.49 -7.29
N CYS A 244 16.04 -7.02 -7.19
CA CYS A 244 15.31 -7.16 -5.94
C CYS A 244 15.26 -8.60 -5.44
N LEU A 245 16.09 -9.48 -6.01
CA LEU A 245 16.16 -10.88 -5.59
C LEU A 245 16.75 -10.98 -4.18
N ASN A 246 16.16 -11.85 -3.37
CA ASN A 246 16.74 -12.22 -2.07
C ASN A 246 18.00 -13.10 -2.25
N ALA A 247 18.65 -13.47 -1.14
CA ALA A 247 19.84 -14.31 -1.15
C ALA A 247 19.65 -15.69 -1.83
N ASN A 248 18.40 -16.16 -1.96
CA ASN A 248 18.04 -17.41 -2.63
C ASN A 248 17.68 -17.21 -4.12
N GLY A 249 17.83 -16.00 -4.65
CA GLY A 249 17.49 -15.67 -6.04
C GLY A 249 15.99 -15.58 -6.31
N VAL A 250 15.15 -15.38 -5.27
CA VAL A 250 13.69 -15.28 -5.40
C VAL A 250 13.25 -13.83 -5.39
N ALA A 251 12.36 -13.47 -6.31
CA ALA A 251 11.70 -12.16 -6.36
C ALA A 251 10.59 -12.10 -5.30
N GLU A 252 10.87 -11.46 -4.17
CA GLU A 252 9.89 -11.27 -3.11
C GLU A 252 9.20 -9.91 -3.24
N PRO A 253 7.86 -9.82 -3.07
CA PRO A 253 7.17 -8.54 -3.09
C PRO A 253 7.75 -7.59 -2.04
N GLY A 254 8.17 -6.42 -2.50
CA GLY A 254 8.80 -5.42 -1.66
C GLY A 254 8.52 -4.01 -2.15
N LEU A 255 8.73 -3.04 -1.26
CA LEU A 255 8.68 -1.61 -1.55
C LEU A 255 10.03 -1.00 -1.24
N ALA A 256 10.54 -0.19 -2.15
CA ALA A 256 11.77 0.57 -2.01
C ALA A 256 11.57 1.99 -2.57
N MET A 257 12.54 2.86 -2.35
CA MET A 257 12.55 4.21 -2.92
C MET A 257 13.75 4.36 -3.84
N ASP A 258 13.53 5.02 -4.97
CA ASP A 258 14.63 5.37 -5.87
C ASP A 258 15.61 6.33 -5.16
N ALA A 259 16.90 6.03 -5.19
CA ALA A 259 17.92 6.76 -4.44
C ALA A 259 18.09 8.22 -4.92
N GLY A 260 17.86 8.48 -6.22
CA GLY A 260 17.99 9.81 -6.82
C GLY A 260 16.68 10.59 -6.81
N THR A 261 15.63 9.99 -7.38
CA THR A 261 14.35 10.65 -7.65
C THR A 261 13.35 10.57 -6.50
N ARG A 262 13.59 9.70 -5.51
CA ARG A 262 12.68 9.47 -4.37
C ARG A 262 11.28 9.01 -4.81
N THR A 263 11.16 8.32 -5.93
CA THR A 263 9.91 7.67 -6.36
C THR A 263 9.76 6.28 -5.72
N LEU A 264 8.52 5.85 -5.52
CA LEU A 264 8.21 4.51 -5.02
C LEU A 264 8.49 3.45 -6.09
N LEU A 265 9.24 2.42 -5.71
CA LEU A 265 9.57 1.26 -6.52
C LEU A 265 8.96 0.00 -5.89
N SER A 266 8.55 -0.95 -6.73
CA SER A 266 8.12 -2.29 -6.32
C SER A 266 8.99 -3.35 -6.96
N CYS A 267 9.29 -4.41 -6.21
CA CYS A 267 9.92 -5.60 -6.76
C CYS A 267 8.91 -6.32 -7.65
N ASP A 268 9.21 -6.45 -8.94
CA ASP A 268 8.33 -7.12 -9.89
C ASP A 268 8.60 -8.62 -10.00
N THR A 269 7.79 -9.32 -10.78
CA THR A 269 7.93 -10.76 -11.00
C THR A 269 9.19 -11.17 -11.76
N THR A 270 9.92 -10.21 -12.35
CA THR A 270 11.18 -10.45 -13.05
C THR A 270 12.40 -10.32 -12.13
N GLY A 271 12.20 -9.93 -10.86
CA GLY A 271 13.27 -9.80 -9.88
C GLY A 271 14.01 -8.47 -9.97
N HIS A 272 13.36 -7.43 -10.48
CA HIS A 272 13.92 -6.09 -10.56
C HIS A 272 13.05 -5.04 -9.85
N TRP A 273 13.70 -4.04 -9.28
CA TRP A 273 13.03 -2.85 -8.76
C TRP A 273 12.53 -2.00 -9.91
N ASN A 274 11.21 -1.93 -10.07
CA ASN A 274 10.60 -1.13 -11.13
C ASN A 274 9.61 -0.13 -10.57
N LEU A 275 9.35 0.90 -11.37
CA LEU A 275 8.32 1.87 -11.06
C LEU A 275 7.00 1.12 -10.91
N ALA A 276 6.31 1.34 -9.78
CA ALA A 276 5.05 0.67 -9.48
C ALA A 276 3.96 0.96 -10.53
N SER A 277 4.18 1.95 -11.41
CA SER A 277 3.32 2.29 -12.53
C SER A 277 4.12 2.88 -13.70
N SER A 278 3.64 2.59 -14.90
CA SER A 278 4.01 3.32 -16.12
C SER A 278 3.51 4.77 -16.07
N TRP A 279 2.42 5.06 -15.35
CA TRP A 279 1.91 6.43 -15.18
C TRP A 279 2.77 7.23 -14.22
N LYS A 280 3.33 8.34 -14.70
CA LYS A 280 4.07 9.32 -13.90
C LYS A 280 3.21 10.53 -13.59
N ALA A 281 3.74 11.40 -12.72
CA ALA A 281 3.09 12.65 -12.36
C ALA A 281 2.74 13.49 -13.62
N PRO A 282 1.55 14.10 -13.66
CA PRO A 282 1.13 14.96 -14.76
C PRO A 282 2.02 16.21 -14.84
N VAL A 283 2.05 16.82 -16.03
CA VAL A 283 2.72 18.11 -16.28
C VAL A 283 1.71 19.11 -16.84
N GLU A 284 1.98 20.40 -16.70
CA GLU A 284 1.06 21.45 -17.15
C GLU A 284 1.04 21.54 -18.68
N ALA A 285 2.20 21.67 -19.33
CA ALA A 285 2.33 21.83 -20.77
C ALA A 285 3.16 20.72 -21.44
N TRP A 286 2.99 20.54 -22.76
CA TRP A 286 3.75 19.55 -23.53
C TRP A 286 5.28 19.76 -23.45
N GLY A 287 5.73 21.02 -23.41
CA GLY A 287 7.14 21.35 -23.27
C GLY A 287 7.76 20.96 -21.92
N ASP A 288 6.93 20.66 -20.92
CA ASP A 288 7.38 20.24 -19.58
C ASP A 288 7.64 18.73 -19.49
N LEU A 289 7.39 17.98 -20.57
CA LEU A 289 7.61 16.54 -20.61
C LEU A 289 9.12 16.23 -20.58
N PRO A 290 9.63 15.52 -19.55
CA PRO A 290 11.06 15.32 -19.38
C PRO A 290 11.59 14.24 -20.34
N LEU A 291 12.70 14.50 -21.02
CA LEU A 291 13.43 13.46 -21.77
C LEU A 291 14.37 12.66 -20.85
N ALA A 292 15.07 13.35 -19.94
CA ALA A 292 15.98 12.72 -19.01
C ALA A 292 15.21 11.88 -17.97
N GLY A 293 15.63 10.63 -17.78
CA GLY A 293 15.03 9.70 -16.83
C GLY A 293 13.71 9.06 -17.29
N SER A 294 13.25 9.35 -18.51
CA SER A 294 12.07 8.70 -19.09
C SER A 294 12.45 7.36 -19.72
N VAL A 295 11.65 6.33 -19.46
CA VAL A 295 11.84 4.98 -20.00
C VAL A 295 10.72 4.65 -20.98
N ARG A 296 11.02 3.86 -22.02
CA ARG A 296 10.01 3.42 -23.00
C ARG A 296 8.80 2.82 -22.28
N GLY A 297 7.61 3.32 -22.60
CA GLY A 297 6.35 2.89 -21.99
C GLY A 297 5.89 3.74 -20.80
N ASP A 298 6.68 4.73 -20.36
CA ASP A 298 6.20 5.72 -19.40
C ASP A 298 5.04 6.52 -19.98
N VAL A 299 4.02 6.79 -19.17
CA VAL A 299 2.82 7.53 -19.54
C VAL A 299 2.66 8.77 -18.66
N ARG A 300 2.35 9.93 -19.24
CA ARG A 300 2.08 11.19 -18.52
C ARG A 300 0.85 11.89 -19.09
N MET A 301 0.07 12.52 -18.22
CA MET A 301 -0.96 13.48 -18.64
C MET A 301 -0.34 14.86 -18.82
N VAL A 302 -0.63 15.51 -19.94
CA VAL A 302 -0.42 16.95 -20.16
C VAL A 302 -1.76 17.64 -19.88
N MET A 303 -1.82 18.41 -18.81
CA MET A 303 -3.09 18.91 -18.24
C MET A 303 -3.76 19.95 -19.12
N ASN A 304 -3.01 20.88 -19.71
CA ASN A 304 -3.60 21.91 -20.58
C ASN A 304 -4.15 21.34 -21.90
N LEU A 305 -3.68 20.17 -22.33
CA LEU A 305 -4.20 19.42 -23.48
C LEU A 305 -5.25 18.37 -23.07
N SER A 306 -5.41 18.10 -21.77
CA SER A 306 -6.18 16.97 -21.24
C SER A 306 -5.85 15.65 -21.94
N ARG A 307 -4.55 15.40 -22.18
CA ARG A 307 -4.09 14.33 -23.08
C ARG A 307 -2.97 13.51 -22.49
N ALA A 308 -3.04 12.20 -22.70
CA ALA A 308 -1.97 11.27 -22.34
C ALA A 308 -0.91 11.20 -23.43
N PHE A 309 0.36 11.15 -23.02
CA PHE A 309 1.51 10.91 -23.87
C PHE A 309 2.26 9.67 -23.33
N THR A 310 2.80 8.86 -24.22
CA THR A 310 3.70 7.75 -23.93
C THR A 310 5.11 8.07 -24.41
N PHE A 311 6.13 7.72 -23.63
CA PHE A 311 7.51 7.82 -24.08
C PHE A 311 7.87 6.60 -24.93
N ASP A 312 8.33 6.79 -26.16
CA ASP A 312 8.65 5.70 -27.10
C ASP A 312 10.10 5.20 -26.99
N GLY A 313 10.89 5.81 -26.10
CA GLY A 313 12.33 5.56 -25.91
C GLY A 313 13.23 6.66 -26.48
N ALA A 314 12.67 7.61 -27.24
CA ALA A 314 13.39 8.78 -27.74
C ALA A 314 12.61 10.07 -27.47
N VAL A 315 11.29 10.07 -27.72
CA VAL A 315 10.42 11.24 -27.59
C VAL A 315 9.10 10.88 -26.92
N TRP A 316 8.40 11.89 -26.43
CA TRP A 316 7.02 11.73 -25.97
C TRP A 316 6.08 11.77 -27.16
N ALA A 317 5.48 10.62 -27.43
CA ALA A 317 4.47 10.45 -28.46
C ALA A 317 3.06 10.51 -27.82
N PRO A 318 2.12 11.24 -28.42
CA PRO A 318 0.74 11.27 -27.93
C PRO A 318 0.06 9.91 -28.01
N LEU A 319 -0.84 9.63 -27.06
CA LEU A 319 -1.75 8.49 -27.18
C LEU A 319 -2.93 8.87 -28.08
N ALA A 320 -3.02 8.23 -29.25
CA ALA A 320 -4.10 8.32 -30.24
C ALA A 320 -4.32 9.67 -30.95
N LEU A 321 -3.97 10.82 -30.38
CA LEU A 321 -4.17 12.13 -31.02
C LEU A 321 -2.95 13.02 -30.82
N ASP A 322 -2.43 13.69 -31.85
CA ASP A 322 -1.20 14.49 -31.83
C ASP A 322 -1.20 15.67 -30.82
N LYS A 323 -0.18 16.54 -30.78
CA LYS A 323 -0.22 17.69 -29.84
C LYS A 323 -1.28 18.75 -30.20
N ASP A 324 -1.76 18.77 -31.44
CA ASP A 324 -2.65 19.79 -31.99
C ASP A 324 -4.12 19.33 -32.01
N GLY A 325 -4.40 18.07 -31.68
CA GLY A 325 -5.77 17.53 -31.66
C GLY A 325 -6.06 16.47 -32.71
N ASN A 326 -5.15 16.24 -33.66
CA ASN A 326 -5.42 15.42 -34.85
C ASN A 326 -5.21 13.93 -34.56
N LEU A 327 -6.08 13.09 -35.14
CA LEU A 327 -5.86 11.64 -35.18
C LEU A 327 -4.90 11.31 -36.31
N ASP A 328 -3.64 11.00 -35.99
CA ASP A 328 -2.68 10.43 -36.93
C ASP A 328 -2.49 8.93 -36.61
N ALA A 329 -3.08 8.09 -37.44
CA ALA A 329 -3.03 6.63 -37.30
C ALA A 329 -2.23 6.04 -38.48
N PRO A 330 -0.94 5.69 -38.29
CA PRO A 330 -0.15 5.10 -39.37
C PRO A 330 -0.71 3.72 -39.74
N GLY A 331 -1.04 3.52 -41.02
CA GLY A 331 -1.59 2.27 -41.54
C GLY A 331 -3.10 2.32 -41.78
N GLU A 332 -3.83 1.30 -41.31
CA GLU A 332 -5.25 1.11 -41.59
C GLU A 332 -6.11 1.38 -40.33
N VAL A 333 -7.07 2.30 -40.43
CA VAL A 333 -8.08 2.53 -39.39
C VAL A 333 -9.28 1.62 -39.64
N LYS A 334 -9.37 0.49 -38.92
CA LYS A 334 -10.56 -0.40 -38.94
C LYS A 334 -11.52 -0.03 -37.82
N ALA A 335 -12.71 0.44 -38.17
CA ALA A 335 -13.78 0.75 -37.22
C ALA A 335 -15.06 -0.02 -37.56
N ARG A 336 -15.76 -0.56 -36.54
CA ARG A 336 -17.06 -1.22 -36.74
C ARG A 336 -18.12 -0.22 -37.26
N ASN A 337 -18.06 1.03 -36.81
CA ASN A 337 -18.87 2.13 -37.31
C ASN A 337 -18.14 3.45 -37.04
N VAL A 338 -18.10 4.36 -38.01
CA VAL A 338 -17.67 5.75 -37.82
C VAL A 338 -18.92 6.63 -37.90
N ARG A 339 -19.42 7.07 -36.74
CA ARG A 339 -20.62 7.93 -36.66
C ARG A 339 -20.21 9.37 -36.36
N ALA A 340 -20.22 10.23 -37.36
CA ALA A 340 -20.14 11.68 -37.17
C ALA A 340 -21.54 12.24 -36.85
N LEU A 341 -21.70 12.95 -35.72
CA LEU A 341 -23.00 13.49 -35.28
C LEU A 341 -23.43 14.76 -36.02
N GLN A 342 -22.49 15.49 -36.63
CA GLN A 342 -22.74 16.74 -37.34
C GLN A 342 -22.21 16.67 -38.77
N ALA A 343 -20.89 16.68 -38.95
CA ALA A 343 -20.26 16.60 -40.26
C ALA A 343 -18.85 15.97 -40.14
N ILE A 344 -18.30 15.54 -41.27
CA ILE A 344 -16.86 15.36 -41.45
C ILE A 344 -16.44 16.51 -42.36
N GLU A 345 -15.85 17.56 -41.79
CA GLU A 345 -15.37 18.73 -42.51
C GLU A 345 -13.84 18.61 -42.67
N SER A 346 -13.35 18.88 -43.87
CA SER A 346 -11.93 18.99 -44.16
C SER A 346 -11.67 20.38 -44.73
N GLU A 347 -10.75 21.13 -44.12
CA GLU A 347 -10.25 22.41 -44.67
C GLU A 347 -9.39 22.18 -45.93
N GLY A 348 -8.99 20.93 -46.17
CA GLY A 348 -8.26 20.49 -47.37
C GLY A 348 -9.08 19.53 -48.21
N THR A 349 -8.43 18.51 -48.77
CA THR A 349 -9.05 17.48 -49.60
C THR A 349 -9.29 16.21 -48.78
N ILE A 350 -10.45 15.57 -48.95
CA ILE A 350 -10.61 14.14 -48.64
C ILE A 350 -10.15 13.38 -49.89
N HIS A 351 -8.97 12.77 -49.84
CA HIS A 351 -8.38 12.03 -50.96
C HIS A 351 -8.37 10.53 -50.68
N ALA A 352 -8.95 9.75 -51.59
CA ALA A 352 -8.82 8.30 -51.62
C ALA A 352 -7.91 7.91 -52.79
N VAL A 353 -6.87 7.11 -52.52
CA VAL A 353 -5.94 6.61 -53.56
C VAL A 353 -6.60 5.57 -54.48
N ALA A 354 -7.62 4.88 -53.96
CA ALA A 354 -8.38 3.85 -54.67
C ALA A 354 -9.86 4.26 -54.72
N ASP A 355 -10.76 3.41 -54.20
CA ASP A 355 -12.20 3.58 -54.36
C ASP A 355 -12.86 4.28 -53.15
N ILE A 356 -13.92 5.03 -53.42
CA ILE A 356 -14.92 5.46 -52.44
C ILE A 356 -16.22 4.72 -52.76
N ALA A 357 -16.66 3.82 -51.88
CA ALA A 357 -17.90 3.06 -52.04
C ALA A 357 -18.94 3.46 -50.98
N SER A 358 -20.20 3.57 -51.39
CA SER A 358 -21.36 3.81 -50.50
C SER A 358 -22.46 2.81 -50.84
N GLU A 359 -23.08 2.20 -49.83
CA GLU A 359 -24.21 1.26 -50.01
C GLU A 359 -25.53 1.96 -50.38
N ARG A 360 -25.63 3.28 -50.17
CA ARG A 360 -26.85 4.06 -50.40
C ARG A 360 -26.58 5.23 -51.35
N ASP A 361 -26.34 6.40 -50.78
CA ASP A 361 -26.20 7.64 -51.53
C ASP A 361 -24.79 8.19 -51.37
N LEU A 362 -24.26 8.77 -52.45
CA LEU A 362 -23.15 9.73 -52.42
C LEU A 362 -23.71 11.03 -52.98
N ARG A 363 -23.77 12.08 -52.16
CA ARG A 363 -24.37 13.38 -52.55
C ARG A 363 -23.29 14.45 -52.58
N ALA A 364 -23.10 15.08 -53.72
CA ALA A 364 -22.29 16.29 -53.85
C ALA A 364 -23.20 17.53 -53.74
N GLY A 365 -22.87 18.47 -52.86
CA GLY A 365 -23.69 19.65 -52.62
C GLY A 365 -23.53 20.78 -53.65
N ARG A 366 -22.40 20.82 -54.38
CA ARG A 366 -22.11 21.82 -55.40
C ARG A 366 -21.76 21.14 -56.73
N ASP A 367 -20.54 20.65 -56.83
CA ASP A 367 -19.98 20.10 -58.06
C ASP A 367 -19.51 18.65 -57.84
N LEU A 368 -19.69 17.82 -58.86
CA LEU A 368 -19.09 16.50 -58.97
C LEU A 368 -18.29 16.50 -60.28
N ASP A 369 -16.97 16.54 -60.18
CA ASP A 369 -16.07 16.44 -61.34
C ASP A 369 -15.60 14.99 -61.51
N VAL A 370 -15.81 14.44 -62.71
CA VAL A 370 -15.40 13.08 -63.07
C VAL A 370 -14.46 13.18 -64.27
N GLN A 371 -13.17 12.97 -64.04
CA GLN A 371 -12.13 13.16 -65.07
C GLN A 371 -12.09 12.09 -66.16
N ARG A 372 -12.70 10.92 -65.90
CA ARG A 372 -12.75 9.78 -66.83
C ARG A 372 -14.20 9.38 -67.05
N ASP A 373 -14.57 8.17 -66.68
CA ASP A 373 -15.86 7.60 -66.99
C ASP A 373 -16.82 7.68 -65.80
N ALA A 374 -18.03 8.17 -66.05
CA ALA A 374 -19.15 8.07 -65.12
C ALA A 374 -20.11 6.97 -65.57
N ASN A 375 -20.06 5.81 -64.91
CA ASN A 375 -20.98 4.70 -65.20
C ASN A 375 -22.25 4.81 -64.34
N VAL A 376 -23.35 5.28 -64.92
CA VAL A 376 -24.65 5.42 -64.23
C VAL A 376 -25.59 4.31 -64.67
N VAL A 377 -25.86 3.36 -63.76
CA VAL A 377 -26.58 2.11 -64.06
C VAL A 377 -28.05 2.33 -64.40
N ARG A 378 -28.71 3.34 -63.82
CA ARG A 378 -30.18 3.49 -63.91
C ARG A 378 -30.63 4.71 -64.67
N SER A 379 -30.43 5.89 -64.08
CA SER A 379 -30.94 7.14 -64.63
C SER A 379 -30.01 8.26 -64.26
N VAL A 380 -29.58 9.00 -65.28
CA VAL A 380 -29.05 10.35 -65.09
C VAL A 380 -30.25 11.29 -65.07
N LEU A 381 -30.75 11.62 -63.87
CA LEU A 381 -31.73 12.69 -63.72
C LEU A 381 -30.95 14.00 -63.65
N ALA A 382 -30.74 14.60 -64.81
CA ALA A 382 -30.09 15.89 -64.91
C ALA A 382 -31.04 16.89 -65.54
N ARG A 383 -31.03 18.12 -65.01
CA ARG A 383 -31.74 19.24 -65.63
C ARG A 383 -31.11 19.63 -66.97
N ARG A 384 -29.81 19.36 -67.14
CA ARG A 384 -29.02 19.58 -68.36
C ARG A 384 -27.95 18.50 -68.49
N ILE A 385 -27.78 17.97 -69.70
CA ILE A 385 -26.66 17.10 -70.10
C ILE A 385 -25.97 17.81 -71.26
N GLU A 386 -24.68 18.15 -71.11
CA GLU A 386 -23.86 18.84 -72.11
C GLU A 386 -22.61 18.00 -72.39
N ALA A 387 -22.35 17.73 -73.67
CA ALA A 387 -21.20 16.94 -74.11
C ALA A 387 -20.38 17.77 -75.10
N SER A 388 -19.08 17.92 -74.83
CA SER A 388 -18.20 18.81 -75.59
C SER A 388 -17.71 18.26 -76.93
N SER A 389 -17.87 16.96 -77.20
CA SER A 389 -17.36 16.30 -78.42
C SER A 389 -18.47 15.58 -79.19
N TRP A 390 -18.99 14.47 -78.68
CA TRP A 390 -20.10 13.77 -79.30
C TRP A 390 -20.90 13.02 -78.25
N MET A 391 -22.21 12.90 -78.51
CA MET A 391 -23.07 11.93 -77.85
C MET A 391 -23.51 10.94 -78.91
N ALA A 392 -23.11 9.68 -78.79
CA ALA A 392 -23.76 8.62 -79.55
C ALA A 392 -24.94 8.18 -78.72
N ALA A 393 -26.07 8.83 -78.99
CA ALA A 393 -27.32 8.44 -78.43
C ALA A 393 -28.09 7.74 -79.54
N PRO A 394 -28.33 6.45 -79.46
CA PRO A 394 -29.52 5.90 -80.09
C PRO A 394 -30.73 6.37 -79.26
N SER A 395 -30.92 7.67 -79.00
CA SER A 395 -32.11 8.14 -78.26
C SER A 395 -33.31 8.20 -79.18
N ILE A 396 -33.55 7.07 -79.83
CA ILE A 396 -34.81 6.35 -79.82
C ILE A 396 -35.79 6.93 -78.80
N ASN A 397 -36.87 7.47 -79.34
CA ASN A 397 -38.06 7.75 -78.59
C ASN A 397 -39.06 6.72 -79.14
N LEU A 398 -39.47 5.71 -78.35
CA LEU A 398 -40.37 4.62 -78.82
C LEU A 398 -41.80 4.80 -78.32
N THR A 399 -41.99 5.70 -77.37
CA THR A 399 -43.23 5.76 -76.59
C THR A 399 -44.28 6.64 -77.24
N SER A 400 -44.10 7.09 -78.47
CA SER A 400 -45.17 7.76 -79.22
C SER A 400 -45.07 7.48 -80.71
N VAL A 401 -46.24 7.33 -81.32
CA VAL A 401 -46.48 6.77 -82.67
C VAL A 401 -46.78 7.88 -83.66
N LYS A 402 -46.02 7.98 -84.76
CA LYS A 402 -45.99 9.11 -85.71
C LYS A 402 -46.08 8.63 -87.16
N ALA A 403 -46.96 9.16 -88.02
CA ALA A 403 -47.03 8.68 -89.41
C ALA A 403 -45.82 9.11 -90.28
N ALA A 404 -45.52 8.39 -91.37
CA ALA A 404 -44.58 8.81 -92.41
C ALA A 404 -45.09 10.04 -93.14
N ALA A 405 -44.17 10.95 -93.53
CA ALA A 405 -44.48 12.34 -93.85
C ALA A 405 -45.15 13.15 -92.70
N GLY A 406 -45.55 12.49 -91.60
CA GLY A 406 -46.03 13.11 -90.39
C GLY A 406 -44.91 13.86 -89.68
N ALA A 407 -45.31 14.85 -88.90
CA ALA A 407 -44.38 15.74 -88.25
C ALA A 407 -43.46 14.92 -87.37
N CYS A 408 -42.17 15.05 -87.62
CA CYS A 408 -41.12 14.55 -86.77
C CYS A 408 -40.37 15.65 -86.12
N HIS A 409 -39.53 15.29 -85.13
CA HIS A 409 -38.71 16.30 -84.51
C HIS A 409 -39.62 17.44 -84.06
N TYR A 410 -40.64 17.01 -83.33
CA TYR A 410 -41.68 17.88 -82.85
C TYR A 410 -41.77 17.71 -81.35
N TRP A 411 -42.60 18.53 -80.75
CA TRP A 411 -42.55 18.73 -79.32
C TRP A 411 -43.91 18.39 -78.70
N GLU A 412 -43.91 17.73 -77.53
CA GLU A 412 -45.11 17.22 -76.86
C GLU A 412 -44.95 17.15 -75.33
N TRP A 413 -46.04 17.33 -74.59
CA TRP A 413 -46.10 17.39 -73.12
C TRP A 413 -45.89 16.03 -72.41
N SER A 414 -45.01 15.95 -71.39
CA SER A 414 -44.74 14.75 -70.55
C SER A 414 -44.91 15.01 -69.06
N ASP A 415 -45.88 14.33 -68.43
CA ASP A 415 -46.18 14.46 -67.01
C ASP A 415 -45.23 13.66 -66.10
N LEU A 416 -44.55 12.63 -66.62
CA LEU A 416 -43.63 11.75 -65.87
C LEU A 416 -42.22 12.34 -65.70
N GLU A 417 -41.80 13.24 -66.59
CA GLU A 417 -40.61 14.10 -66.43
C GLU A 417 -40.98 15.54 -65.99
N GLY A 418 -42.28 15.86 -66.02
CA GLY A 418 -42.84 17.18 -65.70
C GLY A 418 -42.52 18.27 -66.73
N ARG A 419 -42.48 17.95 -68.03
CA ARG A 419 -42.20 18.91 -69.13
C ARG A 419 -42.56 18.39 -70.53
N SER A 420 -42.81 19.28 -71.51
CA SER A 420 -42.78 18.88 -72.93
C SER A 420 -41.39 18.45 -73.37
N VAL A 421 -41.24 17.22 -73.88
CA VAL A 421 -39.96 16.60 -74.24
C VAL A 421 -39.77 16.58 -75.77
N LEU A 422 -38.50 16.69 -76.27
CA LEU A 422 -38.21 16.58 -77.72
C LEU A 422 -38.66 15.20 -78.15
N LYS A 423 -39.80 15.21 -78.82
CA LYS A 423 -40.45 14.00 -79.24
C LYS A 423 -39.82 13.66 -80.57
N PHE A 424 -39.11 12.54 -80.56
CA PHE A 424 -38.70 11.90 -81.81
C PHE A 424 -37.77 12.80 -82.70
N PRO A 425 -36.63 13.32 -82.18
CA PRO A 425 -35.68 14.19 -82.91
C PRO A 425 -35.19 13.70 -84.30
N ALA A 426 -34.52 14.56 -85.07
CA ALA A 426 -33.81 14.18 -86.32
C ALA A 426 -32.70 13.19 -86.01
N GLY A 427 -32.59 12.11 -86.79
CA GLY A 427 -31.74 11.00 -86.40
C GLY A 427 -32.27 10.22 -85.19
N THR A 428 -33.31 10.71 -84.52
CA THR A 428 -34.08 9.89 -83.61
C THR A 428 -34.94 8.97 -84.40
N VAL A 429 -34.95 7.78 -83.85
CA VAL A 429 -35.71 6.67 -84.32
C VAL A 429 -36.98 6.62 -83.48
N VAL A 430 -38.06 6.51 -84.21
CA VAL A 430 -39.42 6.75 -83.76
C VAL A 430 -40.27 5.79 -84.53
N MET A 431 -41.48 5.49 -84.09
CA MET A 431 -42.30 4.49 -84.76
C MET A 431 -43.48 5.12 -85.46
N ASP A 432 -43.76 4.68 -86.69
CA ASP A 432 -45.13 4.82 -87.21
C ASP A 432 -46.10 3.84 -86.56
N ALA A 433 -47.36 3.89 -86.99
CA ALA A 433 -48.43 3.05 -86.45
C ALA A 433 -48.23 1.56 -86.73
N ASP A 434 -47.62 1.19 -87.86
CA ASP A 434 -47.23 -0.18 -88.21
C ASP A 434 -45.81 -0.54 -87.68
N MET A 435 -45.27 0.30 -86.78
CA MET A 435 -44.03 0.14 -86.00
C MET A 435 -42.74 0.14 -86.82
N ARG A 436 -42.66 1.01 -87.82
CA ARG A 436 -41.50 1.14 -88.69
C ARG A 436 -40.68 2.37 -88.31
N PRO A 437 -39.33 2.24 -88.26
CA PRO A 437 -38.45 3.29 -87.81
C PRO A 437 -38.50 4.41 -88.81
N LEU A 438 -39.22 5.42 -88.39
CA LEU A 438 -39.07 6.68 -88.99
C LEU A 438 -37.89 7.30 -88.29
N ILE A 439 -36.83 7.39 -89.06
CA ILE A 439 -35.80 8.31 -88.69
C ILE A 439 -36.45 9.62 -89.03
N CYS A 440 -36.56 10.49 -88.04
CA CYS A 440 -36.88 11.83 -88.43
C CYS A 440 -35.80 12.26 -89.41
N GLY A 441 -36.22 12.41 -90.66
CA GLY A 441 -35.35 12.67 -91.78
C GLY A 441 -34.88 14.11 -91.69
N GLN A 442 -33.93 14.43 -92.57
CA GLN A 442 -33.41 15.79 -92.68
C GLN A 442 -34.47 16.83 -93.04
N ASP A 443 -35.57 16.40 -93.62
CA ASP A 443 -36.67 17.24 -94.08
C ASP A 443 -37.80 17.34 -93.04
N HIS A 444 -37.50 17.03 -91.78
CA HIS A 444 -38.39 17.27 -90.63
C HIS A 444 -39.75 16.60 -90.73
N THR A 445 -39.80 15.60 -91.58
CA THR A 445 -40.86 14.65 -91.61
C THR A 445 -40.26 13.29 -91.51
N PHE A 446 -41.10 12.39 -91.04
CA PHE A 446 -40.66 11.06 -90.76
C PHE A 446 -40.47 10.29 -92.05
N ARG A 447 -39.24 9.82 -92.27
CA ARG A 447 -38.87 9.04 -93.43
C ARG A 447 -38.39 7.67 -93.01
N TYR A 448 -38.67 6.72 -93.88
CA TYR A 448 -38.08 5.39 -93.76
C TYR A 448 -36.60 5.47 -94.12
N ALA A 449 -35.82 4.51 -93.64
CA ALA A 449 -34.36 4.52 -93.77
C ALA A 449 -33.84 4.55 -95.22
N ASN A 450 -34.69 4.27 -96.21
CA ASN A 450 -34.40 4.42 -97.64
C ASN A 450 -34.39 5.89 -98.12
N GLY A 451 -34.76 6.84 -97.26
CA GLY A 451 -34.82 8.27 -97.56
C GLY A 451 -36.11 8.75 -98.20
N ASN A 452 -37.14 7.91 -98.40
CA ASN A 452 -38.43 8.27 -99.02
C ASN A 452 -39.60 8.24 -98.00
N TYR A 453 -40.74 8.81 -98.39
CA TYR A 453 -41.98 8.84 -97.58
C TYR A 453 -42.81 7.57 -97.69
N THR A 454 -42.52 6.76 -98.71
CA THR A 454 -43.16 5.48 -98.93
C THR A 454 -42.18 4.35 -98.63
N PRO A 455 -42.67 3.19 -98.22
CA PRO A 455 -41.80 2.11 -97.82
C PRO A 455 -41.04 1.44 -98.99
N ASN A 456 -41.45 1.69 -100.25
CA ASN A 456 -40.85 1.11 -101.47
C ASN A 456 -40.19 2.17 -102.33
#